data_AF-A0AAE1FAF9-F1
#
_entry.id   AF-A0AAE1FAF9-F1
#
_cell.length_a   1.000
_cell.length_b   1.000
_cell.length_c   1.000
_cell.angle_alpha   90.00
_cell.angle_beta   90.00
_cell.angle_gamma   90.00
#
_symmetry.space_group_name_H-M   'P 1'
#
loop_
_entity.id
_entity.type
_entity.pdbx_description
1 polymer ?
#
loop_
_entity_poly.entity_id
_entity_poly.type
_entity_poly.pdbx_seq_one_letter_code
_entity_poly.pdbx_strand_id
1 'polypeptide(L)'
;MPLEWLFGRKMTPEEMLRKNQRALTKAMRDLDRERTKMEQQEKKIIADIKKMAKMGQMDAVKVMAKDLVRTRRYVKKFIMMRAQIQAVSLKITTLKSQNAMAQAMKGVTRAMMNMNNQNAMAQAMKGVTRAMMNMNK
;
A
#
# COMPACT_ATOMS: atom_id res chain seq x y z
N MET A 1 34.37 -4.09 -8.39
CA MET A 1 33.10 -4.43 -7.71
C MET A 1 32.63 -5.84 -8.11
N PRO A 2 33.12 -6.93 -7.48
CA PRO A 2 32.69 -8.30 -7.84
C PRO A 2 31.84 -9.02 -6.76
N LEU A 3 31.66 -8.45 -5.56
CA LEU A 3 31.03 -9.17 -4.43
C LEU A 3 29.49 -9.07 -4.37
N GLU A 4 28.85 -8.18 -5.13
CA GLU A 4 27.38 -8.01 -5.08
C GLU A 4 26.58 -9.11 -5.80
N TRP A 5 27.21 -9.88 -6.69
CA TRP A 5 26.56 -10.99 -7.41
C TRP A 5 26.41 -12.25 -6.54
N LEU A 6 27.31 -12.48 -5.59
CA LEU A 6 27.34 -13.68 -4.75
C LEU A 6 26.39 -13.61 -3.54
N PHE A 7 26.03 -12.42 -3.06
CA PHE A 7 25.24 -12.25 -1.83
C PHE A 7 23.77 -11.87 -2.03
N GLY A 8 23.31 -11.74 -3.28
CA GLY A 8 21.97 -11.26 -3.60
C GLY A 8 21.80 -9.78 -3.22
N ARG A 9 21.40 -8.94 -4.17
CA ARG A 9 21.14 -7.53 -3.87
C ARG A 9 20.11 -7.44 -2.75
N LYS A 10 20.46 -6.79 -1.63
CA LYS A 10 19.48 -6.39 -0.62
C LYS A 10 18.46 -5.52 -1.32
N MET A 11 17.25 -6.03 -1.44
CA MET A 11 16.17 -5.35 -2.15
C MET A 11 15.95 -3.97 -1.53
N THR A 12 15.95 -2.93 -2.36
CA THR A 12 15.78 -1.57 -1.85
C THR A 12 14.38 -1.41 -1.24
N PRO A 13 14.19 -0.49 -0.27
CA PRO A 13 12.87 -0.22 0.28
C PRO A 13 11.81 0.08 -0.79
N GLU A 14 12.20 0.74 -1.88
CA GLU A 14 11.30 1.04 -3.01
C GLU A 14 10.89 -0.22 -3.79
N GLU A 15 11.83 -1.13 -4.07
CA GLU A 15 11.53 -2.40 -4.71
C GLU A 15 10.64 -3.29 -3.84
N MET A 16 10.87 -3.30 -2.52
CA MET A 16 10.02 -4.00 -1.56
C MET A 16 8.59 -3.44 -1.55
N LEU A 17 8.43 -2.12 -1.51
CA LEU A 17 7.11 -1.47 -1.59
C LEU A 17 6.40 -1.81 -2.89
N ARG A 18 7.11 -1.79 -4.03
CA ARG A 18 6.55 -2.13 -5.35
C ARG A 18 6.16 -3.61 -5.45
N LYS A 19 6.94 -4.51 -4.87
CA LYS A 19 6.62 -5.95 -4.79
C LYS A 19 5.39 -6.18 -3.91
N ASN A 20 5.32 -5.54 -2.76
CA ASN A 20 4.17 -5.62 -1.85
C ASN A 20 2.90 -5.08 -2.51
N GLN A 21 2.97 -3.95 -3.20
CA GLN A 21 1.84 -3.38 -3.93
C GLN A 21 1.28 -4.37 -4.98
N ARG A 22 2.16 -5.04 -5.74
CA ARG A 22 1.76 -6.07 -6.71
C ARG A 22 1.13 -7.28 -6.03
N ALA A 23 1.71 -7.74 -4.92
CA ALA A 23 1.18 -8.85 -4.14
C ALA A 23 -0.22 -8.54 -3.58
N LEU A 24 -0.43 -7.34 -3.05
CA LEU A 24 -1.74 -6.89 -2.57
C LEU A 24 -2.77 -6.80 -3.70
N THR A 25 -2.40 -6.24 -4.86
CA THR A 25 -3.29 -6.20 -6.03
C THR A 25 -3.67 -7.60 -6.51
N LYS A 26 -2.72 -8.55 -6.51
CA LYS A 26 -3.01 -9.95 -6.83
C LYS A 26 -3.98 -10.54 -5.80
N ALA A 27 -3.71 -10.37 -4.52
CA ALA A 27 -4.59 -10.84 -3.44
C ALA A 27 -6.02 -10.28 -3.57
N MET A 28 -6.19 -8.98 -3.86
CA MET A 28 -7.53 -8.39 -4.09
C MET A 28 -8.28 -9.09 -5.23
N ARG A 29 -7.61 -9.37 -6.36
CA ARG A 29 -8.22 -10.05 -7.51
C ARG A 29 -8.60 -11.50 -7.18
N ASP A 30 -7.73 -12.20 -6.46
CA ASP A 30 -7.99 -13.58 -6.07
C ASP A 30 -9.16 -13.65 -5.06
N LEU A 31 -9.25 -12.70 -4.12
CA LEU A 31 -10.42 -12.56 -3.24
C LEU A 31 -11.72 -12.27 -3.99
N ASP A 32 -11.67 -11.39 -5.00
CA ASP A 32 -12.85 -11.08 -5.81
C ASP A 32 -13.36 -12.30 -6.57
N ARG A 33 -12.44 -13.07 -7.16
CA ARG A 33 -12.78 -14.32 -7.84
C ARG A 33 -13.43 -15.31 -6.88
N GLU A 34 -12.87 -15.46 -5.69
CA GLU A 34 -13.42 -16.39 -4.69
C GLU A 34 -14.79 -15.93 -4.18
N ARG A 35 -14.97 -14.62 -3.98
CA ARG A 35 -16.27 -14.03 -3.66
C ARG A 35 -17.31 -14.38 -4.72
N THR A 36 -16.99 -14.20 -6.00
CA THR A 36 -17.91 -14.50 -7.10
C THR A 36 -18.29 -15.98 -7.16
N LYS A 37 -17.35 -16.90 -6.92
CA LYS A 37 -17.67 -18.33 -6.82
C LYS A 37 -18.62 -18.61 -5.66
N MET A 38 -18.38 -18.00 -4.50
CA MET A 38 -19.23 -18.16 -3.32
C MET A 38 -20.64 -17.60 -3.55
N GLU A 39 -20.78 -16.47 -4.26
CA GLU A 39 -22.08 -15.93 -4.67
C GLU A 39 -22.84 -16.86 -5.63
N GLN A 40 -22.13 -17.51 -6.56
CA GLN A 40 -22.72 -18.52 -7.43
C GLN A 40 -23.17 -19.76 -6.64
N GLN A 41 -22.35 -20.22 -5.70
CA GLN A 41 -22.70 -21.32 -4.81
C GLN A 41 -23.91 -20.97 -3.93
N GLU A 42 -24.01 -19.73 -3.44
CA GLU A 42 -25.18 -19.25 -2.71
C GLU A 42 -26.46 -19.41 -3.55
N LYS A 43 -26.44 -18.95 -4.80
CA LYS A 43 -27.58 -19.08 -5.72
C LYS A 43 -27.96 -20.55 -5.95
N LYS A 44 -26.96 -21.43 -6.12
CA LYS A 44 -27.19 -22.86 -6.31
C LYS A 44 -27.83 -23.48 -5.06
N ILE A 45 -27.30 -23.21 -3.87
CA ILE A 45 -27.85 -23.70 -2.60
C ILE A 45 -29.31 -23.25 -2.44
N ILE A 46 -29.64 -21.99 -2.78
CA ILE A 46 -31.03 -21.50 -2.73
C ILE A 46 -31.94 -22.29 -3.68
N ALA A 47 -31.48 -22.58 -4.90
CA ALA A 47 -32.26 -23.37 -5.86
C ALA A 47 -32.47 -24.82 -5.35
N ASP A 48 -31.42 -25.44 -4.82
CA ASP A 48 -31.47 -26.79 -4.28
C ASP A 48 -32.39 -26.86 -3.05
N ILE A 49 -32.32 -25.89 -2.13
CA ILE A 49 -33.25 -25.79 -0.99
C ILE A 49 -34.70 -25.74 -1.46
N LYS A 50 -35.01 -24.91 -2.47
CA LYS A 50 -36.36 -24.80 -3.02
C LYS A 50 -36.83 -26.12 -3.64
N LYS A 51 -35.95 -26.83 -4.34
CA LYS A 51 -36.26 -28.14 -4.94
C LYS A 51 -36.53 -29.18 -3.87
N MET A 52 -35.66 -29.30 -2.87
CA MET A 52 -35.78 -30.29 -1.79
C MET A 52 -37.00 -30.03 -0.90
N ALA A 53 -37.34 -28.76 -0.68
CA ALA A 53 -38.57 -28.37 0.02
C ALA A 53 -39.83 -28.83 -0.73
N LYS A 54 -39.87 -28.66 -2.06
CA LYS A 54 -40.99 -29.16 -2.89
C LYS A 54 -41.11 -30.68 -2.88
N MET A 55 -39.99 -31.39 -2.73
CA MET A 55 -39.95 -32.85 -2.61
C MET A 55 -40.28 -33.35 -1.19
N GLY A 56 -40.55 -32.46 -0.23
CA GLY A 56 -40.87 -32.82 1.16
C GLY A 56 -39.67 -33.26 2.01
N GLN A 57 -38.43 -33.15 1.50
CA GLN A 57 -37.23 -33.61 2.18
C GLN A 57 -36.71 -32.57 3.18
N MET A 58 -37.44 -32.39 4.29
CA MET A 58 -37.18 -31.30 5.23
C MET A 58 -35.88 -31.41 6.02
N ASP A 59 -35.35 -32.61 6.25
CA ASP A 59 -34.06 -32.76 6.95
C ASP A 59 -32.88 -32.32 6.08
N ALA A 60 -32.93 -32.59 4.78
CA ALA A 60 -31.96 -32.05 3.81
C ALA A 60 -32.03 -30.52 3.74
N VAL A 61 -33.25 -29.97 3.73
CA VAL A 61 -33.49 -28.51 3.74
C VAL A 61 -32.85 -27.85 4.98
N LYS A 62 -32.98 -28.44 6.17
CA LYS A 62 -32.37 -27.92 7.41
C LYS A 62 -30.84 -27.86 7.30
N VAL A 63 -30.20 -28.89 6.73
CA VAL A 63 -28.74 -28.92 6.55
C VAL A 63 -28.31 -27.86 5.54
N MET A 64 -28.95 -27.82 4.37
CA MET A 64 -28.63 -26.85 3.31
C MET A 64 -28.86 -25.40 3.77
N ALA A 65 -29.86 -25.14 4.60
CA ALA A 65 -30.10 -23.82 5.18
C ALA A 65 -28.94 -23.36 6.08
N LYS A 66 -28.33 -24.27 6.86
CA LYS A 66 -27.11 -23.95 7.64
C LYS A 66 -25.95 -23.59 6.72
N ASP A 67 -25.79 -24.32 5.62
CA ASP A 67 -24.75 -24.03 4.63
C ASP A 67 -24.97 -22.70 3.92
N LEU A 68 -26.22 -22.35 3.60
CA LEU A 68 -26.56 -21.03 3.06
C LEU A 68 -26.10 -19.89 3.98
N VAL A 69 -26.38 -20.00 5.29
CA VAL A 69 -25.96 -19.00 6.27
C VAL A 69 -24.43 -18.91 6.37
N ARG A 70 -23.72 -20.05 6.33
CA ARG A 70 -22.25 -20.07 6.31
C ARG A 70 -21.70 -19.38 5.06
N THR A 71 -22.21 -19.72 3.89
CA THR A 71 -21.81 -19.13 2.60
C THR A 71 -21.98 -17.61 2.62
N ARG A 72 -23.13 -17.10 3.09
CA ARG A 72 -23.37 -15.65 3.26
C ARG A 72 -22.36 -14.98 4.19
N ARG A 73 -22.03 -15.64 5.31
CA ARG A 73 -20.99 -15.13 6.24
C ARG A 73 -19.63 -15.05 5.57
N TYR A 74 -19.26 -16.04 4.76
CA TYR A 74 -18.01 -16.02 4.01
C TYR A 74 -17.99 -14.91 2.95
N VAL A 75 -19.06 -14.72 2.17
CA VAL A 75 -19.18 -13.61 1.22
C VAL A 75 -18.96 -12.27 1.94
N LYS A 76 -19.64 -12.04 3.07
CA LYS A 76 -19.45 -10.82 3.88
C LYS A 76 -18.00 -10.69 4.38
N LYS A 77 -17.39 -11.78 4.84
CA LYS A 77 -15.98 -11.80 5.29
C LYS A 77 -15.02 -11.44 4.16
N PHE A 78 -15.26 -11.92 2.94
CA PHE A 78 -14.45 -11.58 1.77
C PHE A 78 -14.56 -10.09 1.40
N ILE A 79 -15.75 -9.50 1.48
CA ILE A 79 -15.96 -8.07 1.25
C ILE A 79 -15.15 -7.24 2.26
N MET A 80 -15.24 -7.59 3.55
CA MET A 80 -14.48 -6.90 4.60
C MET A 80 -12.97 -7.05 4.42
N MET A 81 -12.51 -8.25 4.08
CA MET A 81 -11.09 -8.52 3.86
C MET A 81 -10.54 -7.76 2.64
N ARG A 82 -11.31 -7.66 1.54
CA ARG A 82 -10.96 -6.81 0.39
C ARG A 82 -10.79 -5.36 0.83
N ALA A 83 -11.74 -4.82 1.60
CA ALA A 83 -11.67 -3.44 2.09
C ALA A 83 -10.42 -3.21 2.97
N GLN A 84 -10.08 -4.16 3.83
CA GLN A 84 -8.86 -4.10 4.65
C GLN A 84 -7.59 -4.08 3.79
N ILE A 85 -7.48 -4.96 2.79
CA ILE A 85 -6.33 -4.99 1.86
C ILE A 85 -6.23 -3.68 1.08
N GLN A 86 -7.36 -3.13 0.65
CA GLN A 86 -7.40 -1.83 -0.03
C GLN A 86 -6.91 -0.71 0.89
N ALA A 87 -7.29 -0.71 2.18
CA ALA A 87 -6.78 0.24 3.16
C ALA A 87 -5.26 0.13 3.34
N VAL A 88 -4.73 -1.09 3.43
CA VAL A 88 -3.27 -1.34 3.52
C VAL A 88 -2.55 -0.86 2.25
N SER A 89 -3.11 -1.12 1.07
CA SER A 89 -2.59 -0.63 -0.22
C SER A 89 -2.51 0.90 -0.26
N LEU A 90 -3.54 1.60 0.22
CA LEU A 90 -3.54 3.06 0.31
C LEU A 90 -2.45 3.54 1.27
N LYS A 91 -2.31 2.91 2.45
CA LYS A 91 -1.26 3.25 3.41
C LYS A 91 0.14 3.09 2.82
N ILE A 92 0.38 2.02 2.04
CA ILE A 92 1.65 1.82 1.33
C ILE A 92 1.90 2.93 0.31
N THR A 93 0.87 3.34 -0.43
CA THR A 93 0.97 4.44 -1.39
C THR A 93 1.33 5.75 -0.68
N THR A 94 0.70 6.05 0.45
CA THR A 94 1.03 7.23 1.28
C THR A 94 2.47 7.17 1.78
N LEU A 95 2.94 6.01 2.29
CA LEU A 95 4.32 5.82 2.74
C LEU A 95 5.33 6.05 1.60
N LYS A 96 5.02 5.59 0.38
CA LYS A 96 5.87 5.84 -0.80
C LYS A 96 6.00 7.34 -1.09
N SER A 97 4.89 8.07 -1.08
CA SER A 97 4.90 9.53 -1.30
C SER A 97 5.66 10.29 -0.21
N GLN A 98 5.49 9.88 1.06
CA GLN A 98 6.24 10.44 2.19
C GLN A 98 7.75 10.19 2.04
N ASN A 99 8.15 8.98 1.64
CA ASN A 99 9.57 8.68 1.39
C ASN A 99 10.15 9.52 0.25
N ALA A 100 9.43 9.67 -0.87
CA ALA A 100 9.86 10.52 -1.98
C ALA A 100 10.01 12.00 -1.55
N MET A 101 9.06 12.51 -0.76
CA MET A 101 9.12 13.85 -0.19
C MET A 101 10.32 14.01 0.75
N ALA A 102 10.58 13.04 1.61
CA ALA A 102 11.73 13.07 2.52
C ALA A 102 13.07 13.09 1.74
N GLN A 103 13.17 12.37 0.63
CA GLN A 103 14.35 12.41 -0.24
C GLN A 103 14.50 13.78 -0.93
N ALA A 104 13.40 14.34 -1.45
CA ALA A 104 13.40 15.67 -2.05
C ALA A 104 13.78 16.75 -1.02
N MET A 105 13.21 16.69 0.18
CA MET A 105 13.53 17.58 1.29
C MET A 105 15.00 17.50 1.65
N LYS A 106 15.61 16.31 1.72
CA LYS A 106 17.07 16.19 1.93
C LYS A 106 17.89 16.95 0.88
N GLY A 107 17.49 16.88 -0.40
CA GLY A 107 18.13 17.63 -1.47
C GLY A 107 17.98 19.14 -1.30
N VAL A 108 16.76 19.60 -1.02
CA VAL A 108 16.44 21.01 -0.76
C VAL A 108 17.20 21.53 0.46
N THR A 109 17.22 20.79 1.57
CA THR A 109 17.93 21.19 2.79
C THR A 109 19.43 21.29 2.54
N ARG A 110 20.05 20.38 1.78
CA ARG A 110 21.47 20.50 1.39
C ARG A 110 21.72 21.75 0.53
N ALA A 111 20.87 22.02 -0.45
CA ALA A 111 20.98 23.24 -1.27
C ALA A 111 20.84 24.50 -0.42
N MET A 112 19.89 24.50 0.53
CA MET A 112 19.67 25.60 1.46
C MET A 112 20.85 25.80 2.43
N MET A 113 21.46 24.73 2.93
CA MET A 113 22.70 24.81 3.72
C MET A 113 23.85 25.41 2.91
N ASN A 114 24.05 24.96 1.67
CA ASN A 114 25.09 25.49 0.79
C ASN A 114 24.86 26.97 0.49
N MET A 115 23.62 27.37 0.22
CA MET A 115 23.24 28.77 0.00
C MET A 115 23.45 29.62 1.25
N ASN A 116 23.12 29.10 2.44
CA ASN A 116 23.36 29.79 3.71
C ASN A 116 24.85 30.03 3.94
N ASN A 117 25.69 29.02 3.70
CA ASN A 117 27.14 29.13 3.85
C ASN A 117 27.76 30.13 2.85
N GLN A 118 27.30 30.12 1.60
CA GLN A 118 27.74 31.09 0.59
C GLN A 118 27.33 32.52 0.96
N ASN A 119 26.09 32.72 1.44
CA ASN A 119 25.61 34.03 1.83
C ASN A 119 26.35 34.57 3.07
N ALA A 120 26.62 33.72 4.06
CA ALA A 120 27.43 34.08 5.23
C ALA A 120 28.85 34.49 4.82
N MET A 121 29.48 33.73 3.90
CA MET A 121 30.79 34.08 3.35
C MET A 121 30.77 35.41 2.59
N ALA A 122 29.75 35.63 1.74
CA ALA A 122 29.58 36.88 1.01
C ALA A 122 29.36 38.08 1.93
N GLN A 123 28.62 37.91 3.03
CA GLN A 123 28.44 38.96 4.05
C GLN A 123 29.73 39.27 4.81
N ALA A 124 30.49 38.24 5.22
CA ALA A 124 31.79 38.44 5.86
C ALA A 124 32.77 39.18 4.95
N MET A 125 32.82 38.79 3.66
CA MET A 125 33.66 39.44 2.67
C MET A 125 33.23 40.90 2.43
N LYS A 126 31.93 41.19 2.31
CA LYS A 126 31.41 42.57 2.24
C LYS A 126 31.74 43.40 3.49
N GLY A 127 31.69 42.80 4.68
CA GLY A 127 32.05 43.46 5.94
C GLY A 127 33.52 43.84 5.99
N VAL A 128 34.41 42.91 5.61
CA VAL A 128 35.86 43.16 5.51
C VAL A 128 36.16 44.23 4.45
N THR A 129 35.54 44.17 3.27
CA THR A 129 35.73 45.17 2.20
C THR A 129 35.26 46.56 2.63
N ARG A 130 34.13 46.65 3.35
CA ARG A 130 33.62 47.92 3.87
C ARG A 130 34.51 48.48 4.98
N ALA A 131 35.04 47.63 5.86
CA ALA A 131 36.00 48.03 6.88
C ALA A 131 37.32 48.52 6.28
N MET A 132 37.82 47.86 5.23
CA MET A 132 39.01 48.31 4.49
C MET A 132 38.78 49.63 3.75
N MET A 133 37.58 49.88 3.20
CA MET A 133 37.25 51.17 2.57
C MET A 133 37.19 52.34 3.58
N ASN A 134 36.73 52.10 4.80
CA ASN A 134 36.65 53.12 5.85
C ASN A 134 38.00 53.40 6.52
N MET A 135 38.97 52.49 6.44
CA MET A 135 40.35 52.70 6.91
C MET A 135 41.22 53.50 5.93
N ASN A 136 40.71 53.85 4.75
CA ASN A 136 41.44 54.58 3.71
C ASN A 136 40.90 56.01 3.48
N LYS A 137 40.21 56.55 4.49
CA LYS A 137 39.82 57.97 4.65
C LYS A 137 40.46 58.49 5.92
#